data_AF-B9KC35-F1
#
_entry.id   AF-B9KC35-F1
#
_cell.length_a   1.000
_cell.length_b   1.000
_cell.length_c   1.000
_cell.angle_alpha   90.00
_cell.angle_beta   90.00
_cell.angle_gamma   90.00
#
_symmetry.space_group_name_H-M   'P 1'
#
loop_
_entity.id
_entity.type
_entity.pdbx_description
1 polymer ?
#
loop_
_entity_poly.entity_id
_entity_poly.type
_entity_poly.pdbx_seq_one_letter_code
_entity_poly.pdbx_strand_id
1 'polypeptide(L)'
;MRKIFKVVRYILVAVCLIFFLFPVYWLVITAFKPSNEWFTMPPKFFPTRPTLSNFFGAKETEVFGGTTGSIENIFPYLRNSIVVGVSVALIGTVISALAAYAIARYRVGGPFLAEWIISIRMLPPIVSAVPLYVIFTKLRLINTWWALILSHLVIVVPLGVWLLISFFREIPREIDEAAYVDGATPFQAFFYVVLPLSAPGLAAVAVLSLIQSWGEFLLALVLTNDARAQTLPIFLGRYITGWRVAWGPLSAAGIVTMLPVVVFALIAQRYLIRGLTFGAVKG
;
A
#
# COMPACT_ATOMS: atom_id res chain seq x y z
N MET A 1 -1.13 -6.69 43.49
CA MET A 1 -0.79 -7.33 42.19
C MET A 1 -1.50 -6.69 40.98
N ARG A 2 -2.84 -6.66 40.87
CA ARG A 2 -3.55 -6.09 39.69
C ARG A 2 -3.19 -4.63 39.33
N LYS A 3 -2.93 -3.75 40.31
CA LYS A 3 -2.49 -2.36 40.07
C LYS A 3 -1.08 -2.29 39.46
N ILE A 4 -0.15 -3.13 39.92
CA ILE A 4 1.23 -3.21 39.42
C ILE A 4 1.24 -3.66 37.95
N PHE A 5 0.46 -4.70 37.61
CA PHE A 5 0.30 -5.14 36.22
C PHE A 5 -0.26 -4.05 35.30
N LYS A 6 -1.21 -3.23 35.77
CA LYS A 6 -1.72 -2.09 35.00
C LYS A 6 -0.62 -1.04 34.75
N VAL A 7 0.13 -0.66 35.79
CA VAL A 7 1.21 0.32 35.67
C VAL A 7 2.29 -0.16 34.71
N VAL A 8 2.77 -1.40 34.86
CA VAL A 8 3.75 -2.01 33.95
C VAL A 8 3.24 -2.03 32.51
N ARG A 9 1.96 -2.40 32.29
CA ARG A 9 1.34 -2.36 30.96
C ARG A 9 1.35 -0.95 30.37
N TYR A 10 0.98 0.08 31.13
CA TYR A 10 1.01 1.46 30.62
C TYR A 10 2.42 1.94 30.29
N ILE A 11 3.41 1.59 31.11
CA ILE A 11 4.82 1.91 30.83
C ILE A 11 5.28 1.24 29.54
N LEU A 12 5.00 -0.06 29.36
CA LEU A 12 5.35 -0.78 28.14
C LEU A 12 4.69 -0.16 26.90
N VAL A 13 3.39 0.15 26.98
CA VAL A 13 2.67 0.82 25.89
C VAL A 13 3.29 2.18 25.58
N ALA A 14 3.63 2.98 26.60
CA ALA A 14 4.26 4.29 26.40
C ALA A 14 5.63 4.18 25.74
N VAL A 15 6.47 3.23 26.18
CA VAL A 15 7.79 2.96 25.58
C VAL A 15 7.63 2.53 24.12
N CYS A 16 6.71 1.62 23.82
CA CYS A 16 6.42 1.21 22.45
C CYS A 16 5.93 2.39 21.59
N LEU A 17 5.03 3.23 22.11
CA LEU A 17 4.54 4.41 21.39
C LEU A 17 5.67 5.39 21.08
N ILE A 18 6.52 5.69 22.06
CA ILE A 18 7.67 6.59 21.85
C ILE A 18 8.58 6.02 20.76
N PHE A 19 8.90 4.73 20.83
CA PHE A 19 9.77 4.08 19.85
C PHE A 19 9.20 4.14 18.42
N PHE A 20 7.92 3.80 18.22
CA PHE A 20 7.29 3.80 16.89
C PHE A 20 6.96 5.20 16.36
N LEU A 21 6.67 6.17 17.24
CA LEU A 21 6.39 7.55 16.83
C LEU A 21 7.65 8.38 16.65
N PHE A 22 8.80 7.94 17.17
CA PHE A 22 10.05 8.70 17.05
C PHE A 22 10.47 8.97 15.60
N PRO A 23 10.45 8.01 14.65
CA PRO A 23 10.75 8.29 13.24
C PRO A 23 9.77 9.27 12.59
N VAL A 24 8.47 9.18 12.95
CA VAL A 24 7.43 10.10 12.46
C VAL A 24 7.69 11.50 13.00
N TYR A 25 8.00 11.62 14.29
CA TYR A 25 8.42 12.86 14.91
C TYR A 25 9.65 13.45 14.21
N TRP A 26 10.69 12.63 13.96
CA TRP A 26 11.92 13.06 13.32
C TRP A 26 11.67 13.58 11.90
N LEU A 27 10.81 12.89 11.15
CA LEU A 27 10.35 13.31 9.83
C LEU A 27 9.61 14.65 9.92
N VAL A 28 8.68 14.79 10.86
CA VAL A 28 7.92 16.04 11.05
C VAL A 28 8.85 17.20 11.37
N ILE A 29 9.71 17.10 12.38
CA ILE A 29 10.60 18.22 12.75
C ILE A 29 11.56 18.58 11.62
N THR A 30 12.04 17.59 10.84
CA THR A 30 13.00 17.82 9.77
C THR A 30 12.37 18.57 8.59
N ALA A 31 11.07 18.36 8.35
CA ALA A 31 10.31 19.14 7.38
C ALA A 31 10.24 20.65 7.72
N PHE A 32 10.42 21.03 8.99
CA PHE A 32 10.43 22.44 9.44
C PHE A 32 11.83 22.97 9.77
N LYS A 33 12.90 22.19 9.57
CA LYS A 33 14.29 22.63 9.78
C LYS A 33 14.84 23.37 8.57
N PRO A 34 15.62 24.46 8.78
CA PRO A 34 16.40 25.08 7.71
C PRO A 34 17.52 24.13 7.22
N SER A 35 18.02 24.35 5.99
CA SER A 35 18.98 23.47 5.30
C SER A 35 20.29 23.26 6.05
N ASN A 36 20.75 24.28 6.79
CA ASN A 36 21.93 24.22 7.65
C ASN A 36 21.76 23.35 8.90
N GLU A 37 20.55 22.91 9.25
CA GLU A 37 20.28 22.10 10.44
C GLU A 37 20.10 20.61 10.14
N TRP A 38 20.02 20.21 8.88
CA TRP A 38 19.79 18.81 8.49
C TRP A 38 20.90 17.87 8.95
N PHE A 39 22.16 18.33 8.98
CA PHE A 39 23.35 17.53 9.28
C PHE A 39 24.17 18.12 10.43
N THR A 40 23.51 18.50 11.52
CA THR A 40 24.19 19.07 12.70
C THR A 40 24.63 17.99 13.70
N MET A 41 25.82 18.18 14.27
CA MET A 41 26.32 17.43 15.43
C MET A 41 26.59 18.43 16.57
N PRO A 42 25.93 18.31 17.74
CA PRO A 42 24.89 17.32 18.08
C PRO A 42 23.58 17.53 17.29
N PRO A 43 22.79 16.46 17.05
CA PRO A 43 21.50 16.57 16.37
C PRO A 43 20.52 17.47 17.13
N LYS A 44 19.90 18.42 16.44
CA LYS A 44 18.87 19.26 17.03
C LYS A 44 17.52 18.55 17.05
N PHE A 45 16.95 18.35 18.24
CA PHE A 45 15.61 17.78 18.43
C PHE A 45 14.48 18.75 18.09
N PHE A 46 14.75 20.07 18.14
CA PHE A 46 13.80 21.09 17.70
C PHE A 46 14.49 22.05 16.74
N PRO A 47 13.80 22.53 15.69
CA PRO A 47 14.35 23.54 14.80
C PRO A 47 14.60 24.83 15.59
N THR A 48 15.77 25.47 15.42
CA THR A 48 16.01 26.76 16.12
C THR A 48 15.13 27.87 15.58
N ARG A 49 14.83 27.80 14.27
CA ARG A 49 13.93 28.70 13.56
C ARG A 49 13.04 27.86 12.65
N PRO A 50 11.82 27.50 13.08
CA PRO A 50 10.87 26.79 12.24
C PRO A 50 10.66 27.54 10.92
N THR A 51 10.73 26.83 9.80
CA THR A 51 10.54 27.40 8.46
C THR A 51 9.61 26.54 7.61
N LEU A 52 8.89 27.18 6.71
CA LEU A 52 8.07 26.52 5.68
C LEU A 52 8.78 26.46 4.31
N SER A 53 10.06 26.84 4.27
CA SER A 53 10.86 26.87 3.03
C SER A 53 10.91 25.52 2.33
N ASN A 54 10.90 24.42 3.08
CA ASN A 54 10.89 23.08 2.51
C ASN A 54 9.58 22.78 1.76
N PHE A 55 8.47 23.42 2.13
CA PHE A 55 7.16 23.23 1.48
C PHE A 55 6.94 24.17 0.30
N PHE A 56 7.28 25.45 0.44
CA PHE A 56 6.91 26.50 -0.53
C PHE A 56 8.08 27.13 -1.29
N GLY A 57 9.32 26.74 -0.98
CA GLY A 57 10.51 27.43 -1.46
C GLY A 57 10.95 28.51 -0.48
N ALA A 58 12.26 28.72 -0.37
CA ALA A 58 12.81 29.93 0.21
C ALA A 58 12.81 31.05 -0.84
N LYS A 59 12.77 32.33 -0.40
CA LYS A 59 12.96 33.49 -1.30
C LYS A 59 14.31 33.47 -2.02
N GLU A 60 15.29 32.76 -1.45
CA GLU A 60 16.58 32.46 -2.07
C GLU A 60 16.48 31.05 -2.62
N THR A 61 16.50 30.90 -3.94
CA THR A 61 16.36 29.63 -4.65
C THR A 61 17.63 28.78 -4.42
N GLU A 62 17.76 28.16 -3.24
CA GLU A 62 18.81 27.17 -3.00
C GLU A 62 18.55 25.97 -3.92
N VAL A 63 19.33 25.89 -5.00
CA VAL A 63 19.35 24.74 -5.91
C VAL A 63 20.27 23.70 -5.29
N PHE A 64 19.71 22.55 -4.93
CA PHE A 64 20.45 21.45 -4.30
C PHE A 64 20.73 20.37 -5.34
N GLY A 65 21.91 20.44 -5.98
CA GLY A 65 22.37 19.40 -6.91
C GLY A 65 21.51 19.21 -8.17
N GLY A 66 20.81 20.25 -8.62
CA GLY A 66 19.87 20.19 -9.76
C GLY A 66 18.40 20.00 -9.37
N THR A 67 18.11 19.81 -8.08
CA THR A 67 16.74 19.75 -7.53
C THR A 67 16.45 21.01 -6.72
N THR A 68 15.19 21.45 -6.70
CA THR A 68 14.78 22.62 -5.92
C THR A 68 14.88 22.36 -4.41
N GLY A 69 15.18 23.39 -3.62
CA GLY A 69 15.20 23.34 -2.16
C GLY A 69 13.81 23.22 -1.50
N SER A 70 12.78 22.88 -2.26
CA SER A 70 11.38 22.75 -1.80
C SER A 70 10.64 21.66 -2.56
N ILE A 71 9.44 21.32 -2.07
CA ILE A 71 8.56 20.38 -2.77
C ILE A 71 8.15 20.99 -4.13
N GLU A 72 8.41 20.29 -5.24
CA GLU A 72 7.80 20.60 -6.54
C GLU A 72 6.28 20.34 -6.53
N ASN A 73 5.56 20.62 -7.62
CA ASN A 73 4.12 20.32 -7.67
C ASN A 73 3.85 18.82 -7.46
N ILE A 74 3.40 18.46 -6.24
CA ILE A 74 3.15 17.07 -5.81
C ILE A 74 1.82 16.51 -6.32
N PHE A 75 0.87 17.38 -6.69
CA PHE A 75 -0.50 16.99 -7.02
C PHE A 75 -0.61 15.95 -8.15
N PRO A 76 0.16 16.01 -9.27
CA PRO A 76 0.12 15.00 -10.31
C PRO A 76 0.48 13.61 -9.78
N TYR A 77 1.51 13.51 -8.94
CA TYR A 77 1.98 12.25 -8.36
C TYR A 77 1.01 11.68 -7.33
N LEU A 78 0.40 12.56 -6.51
CA LEU A 78 -0.66 12.18 -5.59
C LEU A 78 -1.88 11.63 -6.35
N ARG A 79 -2.33 12.31 -7.41
CA ARG A 79 -3.41 11.83 -8.27
C ARG A 79 -3.07 10.48 -8.88
N ASN A 80 -1.87 10.32 -9.43
CA ASN A 80 -1.44 9.06 -10.05
C ASN A 80 -1.42 7.93 -9.01
N SER A 81 -0.87 8.15 -7.81
CA SER A 81 -0.88 7.17 -6.71
C SER A 81 -2.29 6.78 -6.27
N ILE A 82 -3.22 7.74 -6.16
CA ILE A 82 -4.62 7.46 -5.81
C ILE A 82 -5.29 6.64 -6.92
N VAL A 83 -5.18 7.08 -8.17
CA VAL A 83 -5.83 6.40 -9.31
C VAL A 83 -5.30 4.98 -9.47
N VAL A 84 -3.98 4.79 -9.47
CA VAL A 84 -3.37 3.46 -9.59
C VAL A 84 -3.73 2.61 -8.38
N GLY A 85 -3.55 3.12 -7.16
CA GLY A 85 -3.82 2.38 -5.93
C GLY A 85 -5.27 1.92 -5.80
N VAL A 86 -6.24 2.81 -6.05
CA VAL A 86 -7.67 2.48 -5.99
C VAL A 86 -8.05 1.52 -7.11
N SER A 87 -7.54 1.72 -8.33
CA SER A 87 -7.81 0.82 -9.45
C SER A 87 -7.29 -0.59 -9.17
N VAL A 88 -6.06 -0.71 -8.66
CA VAL A 88 -5.47 -1.99 -8.27
C VAL A 88 -6.25 -2.64 -7.14
N ALA A 89 -6.68 -1.88 -6.14
CA ALA A 89 -7.49 -2.39 -5.04
C ALA A 89 -8.84 -2.94 -5.53
N LEU A 90 -9.55 -2.21 -6.39
CA LEU A 90 -10.85 -2.63 -6.90
C LEU A 90 -10.73 -3.80 -7.87
N ILE A 91 -9.93 -3.64 -8.93
CA ILE A 91 -9.76 -4.67 -9.97
C ILE A 91 -9.13 -5.93 -9.36
N GLY A 92 -8.11 -5.76 -8.52
CA GLY A 92 -7.43 -6.86 -7.84
C GLY A 92 -8.36 -7.63 -6.91
N THR A 93 -9.23 -6.96 -6.18
CA THR A 93 -10.23 -7.62 -5.33
C THR A 93 -11.26 -8.39 -6.15
N VAL A 94 -11.75 -7.81 -7.25
CA VAL A 94 -12.72 -8.48 -8.14
C VAL A 94 -12.11 -9.74 -8.75
N ILE A 95 -10.90 -9.64 -9.33
CA ILE A 95 -10.18 -10.79 -9.91
C ILE A 95 -9.93 -11.84 -8.83
N SER A 96 -9.47 -11.41 -7.66
CA SER A 96 -9.18 -12.32 -6.54
C SER A 96 -10.43 -13.05 -6.05
N ALA A 97 -11.56 -12.35 -5.93
CA ALA A 97 -12.82 -12.92 -5.48
C ALA A 97 -13.36 -13.96 -6.47
N LEU A 98 -13.34 -13.65 -7.77
CA LEU A 98 -13.79 -14.60 -8.80
C LEU A 98 -12.93 -15.88 -8.80
N ALA A 99 -11.60 -15.73 -8.79
CA ALA A 99 -10.69 -16.86 -8.78
C ALA A 99 -10.78 -17.67 -7.47
N ALA A 100 -10.82 -17.01 -6.32
CA ALA A 100 -10.94 -17.67 -5.03
C ALA A 100 -12.25 -18.43 -4.89
N TYR A 101 -13.37 -17.89 -5.38
CA TYR A 101 -14.67 -18.55 -5.35
C TYR A 101 -14.67 -19.83 -6.21
N ALA A 102 -14.13 -19.73 -7.43
CA ALA A 102 -13.97 -20.88 -8.32
C ALA A 102 -13.15 -22.01 -7.68
N ILE A 103 -12.03 -21.66 -7.02
CA ILE A 103 -11.17 -22.63 -6.33
C ILE A 103 -11.85 -23.22 -5.09
N ALA A 104 -12.50 -22.38 -4.26
CA ALA A 104 -13.10 -22.80 -2.99
C ALA A 104 -14.36 -23.66 -3.18
N ARG A 105 -15.24 -23.30 -4.11
CA ARG A 105 -16.51 -24.02 -4.34
C ARG A 105 -16.37 -25.17 -5.32
N TYR A 106 -15.73 -24.92 -6.46
CA TYR A 106 -15.69 -25.88 -7.59
C TYR A 106 -14.37 -26.64 -7.73
N ARG A 107 -13.38 -26.40 -6.85
CA ARG A 107 -12.06 -27.07 -6.88
C ARG A 107 -11.36 -26.93 -8.24
N VAL A 108 -11.57 -25.81 -8.92
CA VAL A 108 -10.95 -25.51 -10.22
C VAL A 108 -9.43 -25.54 -10.10
N GLY A 109 -8.76 -26.18 -11.06
CA GLY A 109 -7.30 -26.25 -11.15
C GLY A 109 -6.62 -27.28 -10.25
N GLY A 110 -7.37 -28.10 -9.52
CA GLY A 110 -6.84 -29.17 -8.70
C GLY A 110 -6.39 -28.73 -7.30
N PRO A 111 -5.84 -29.66 -6.50
CA PRO A 111 -5.58 -29.43 -5.08
C PRO A 111 -4.44 -28.45 -4.79
N PHE A 112 -3.54 -28.22 -5.76
CA PHE A 112 -2.32 -27.42 -5.57
C PHE A 112 -2.36 -26.04 -6.25
N LEU A 113 -3.47 -25.66 -6.90
CA LEU A 113 -3.52 -24.41 -7.66
C LEU A 113 -3.36 -23.19 -6.73
N ALA A 114 -3.97 -23.23 -5.54
CA ALA A 114 -3.89 -22.12 -4.58
C ALA A 114 -2.45 -21.92 -4.07
N GLU A 115 -1.75 -23.02 -3.80
CA GLU A 115 -0.36 -23.08 -3.37
C GLU A 115 0.57 -22.59 -4.49
N TRP A 116 0.29 -22.97 -5.73
CA TRP A 116 1.05 -22.51 -6.89
C TRP A 116 0.86 -21.01 -7.12
N ILE A 117 -0.37 -20.50 -7.05
CA ILE A 117 -0.67 -19.06 -7.18
C ILE A 117 0.13 -18.26 -6.14
N ILE A 118 0.10 -18.64 -4.86
CA ILE A 118 0.80 -17.87 -3.82
C ILE A 118 2.33 -17.99 -3.94
N SER A 119 2.85 -19.09 -4.50
CA SER A 119 4.30 -19.24 -4.73
C SER A 119 4.89 -18.19 -5.68
N ILE A 120 4.08 -17.63 -6.59
CA ILE A 120 4.50 -16.55 -7.50
C ILE A 120 4.93 -15.31 -6.70
N ARG A 121 4.40 -15.11 -5.48
CA ARG A 121 4.79 -14.01 -4.59
C ARG A 121 6.22 -14.14 -4.06
N MET A 122 6.82 -15.33 -4.11
CA MET A 122 8.22 -15.52 -3.73
C MET A 122 9.18 -14.95 -4.78
N LEU A 123 8.68 -14.62 -5.98
CA LEU A 123 9.48 -13.99 -7.02
C LEU A 123 9.84 -12.55 -6.59
N PRO A 124 11.14 -12.19 -6.56
CA PRO A 124 11.54 -10.82 -6.27
C PRO A 124 11.01 -9.87 -7.36
N PRO A 125 10.41 -8.71 -7.01
CA PRO A 125 9.84 -7.77 -7.98
C PRO A 125 10.82 -7.34 -9.08
N ILE A 126 12.11 -7.23 -8.76
CA ILE A 126 13.18 -6.88 -9.71
C ILE A 126 13.29 -7.86 -10.88
N VAL A 127 13.01 -9.16 -10.65
CA VAL A 127 13.06 -10.19 -11.70
C VAL A 127 11.93 -9.97 -12.71
N SER A 128 10.78 -9.47 -12.26
CA SER A 128 9.64 -9.16 -13.13
C SER A 128 9.77 -7.84 -13.88
N ALA A 129 10.64 -6.93 -13.42
CA ALA A 129 10.74 -5.58 -13.96
C ALA A 129 11.20 -5.54 -15.42
N VAL A 130 12.26 -6.28 -15.78
CA VAL A 130 12.80 -6.32 -17.15
C VAL A 130 11.80 -6.93 -18.14
N PRO A 131 11.20 -8.11 -17.89
CA PRO A 131 10.18 -8.66 -18.77
C PRO A 131 8.97 -7.73 -18.95
N LEU A 132 8.45 -7.15 -17.86
CA LEU A 132 7.31 -6.23 -17.93
C LEU A 132 7.65 -4.96 -18.72
N TYR A 133 8.85 -4.42 -18.57
CA TYR A 133 9.32 -3.28 -19.38
C TYR A 133 9.31 -3.63 -20.88
N VAL A 134 9.86 -4.78 -21.27
CA VAL A 134 9.87 -5.22 -22.68
C VAL A 134 8.46 -5.40 -23.22
N ILE A 135 7.57 -6.05 -22.47
CA ILE A 135 6.17 -6.27 -22.86
C ILE A 135 5.44 -4.93 -23.03
N PHE A 136 5.50 -4.05 -22.04
CA PHE A 136 4.79 -2.77 -22.09
C PHE A 136 5.39 -1.79 -23.08
N THR A 137 6.68 -1.90 -23.41
CA THR A 137 7.27 -1.15 -24.52
C THR A 137 6.67 -1.60 -25.86
N LYS A 138 6.57 -2.92 -26.09
CA LYS A 138 5.95 -3.46 -27.32
C LYS A 138 4.47 -3.10 -27.44
N LEU A 139 3.75 -3.11 -26.32
CA LEU A 139 2.33 -2.72 -26.26
C LEU A 139 2.12 -1.20 -26.23
N ARG A 140 3.18 -0.38 -26.21
CA ARG A 140 3.12 1.09 -26.09
C ARG A 140 2.35 1.57 -24.84
N LEU A 141 2.46 0.82 -23.75
CA LEU A 141 1.83 1.13 -22.45
C LEU A 141 2.77 1.83 -21.46
N ILE A 142 4.06 1.97 -21.80
CA ILE A 142 5.03 2.68 -20.94
C ILE A 142 4.54 4.09 -20.64
N ASN A 143 4.80 4.55 -19.41
CA ASN A 143 4.41 5.86 -18.93
C ASN A 143 2.89 6.12 -18.93
N THR A 144 2.10 5.07 -18.66
CA THR A 144 0.64 5.15 -18.47
C THR A 144 0.24 4.53 -17.13
N TRP A 145 -0.95 4.90 -16.63
CA TRP A 145 -1.51 4.24 -15.44
C TRP A 145 -1.76 2.75 -15.66
N TRP A 146 -2.06 2.32 -16.90
CA TRP A 146 -2.31 0.91 -17.20
C TRP A 146 -1.07 0.02 -17.00
N ALA A 147 0.12 0.51 -17.36
CA ALA A 147 1.35 -0.23 -17.07
C ALA A 147 1.52 -0.47 -15.55
N LEU A 148 1.21 0.52 -14.72
CA LEU A 148 1.29 0.39 -13.26
C LEU A 148 0.17 -0.50 -12.71
N ILE A 149 -1.08 -0.29 -13.14
CA ILE A 149 -2.21 -1.10 -12.69
C ILE A 149 -1.98 -2.58 -13.00
N LEU A 150 -1.63 -2.90 -14.25
CA LEU A 150 -1.42 -4.29 -14.67
C LEU A 150 -0.23 -4.94 -13.95
N SER A 151 0.89 -4.23 -13.80
CA SER A 151 2.06 -4.77 -13.10
C SER A 151 1.80 -4.97 -11.60
N HIS A 152 1.09 -4.05 -10.95
CA HIS A 152 0.74 -4.20 -9.54
C HIS A 152 -0.27 -5.33 -9.31
N LEU A 153 -1.21 -5.54 -10.24
CA LEU A 153 -2.16 -6.67 -10.17
C LEU A 153 -1.45 -8.02 -10.12
N VAL A 154 -0.36 -8.20 -10.86
CA VAL A 154 0.46 -9.43 -10.83
C VAL A 154 0.99 -9.71 -9.42
N ILE A 155 1.28 -8.67 -8.63
CA ILE A 155 1.80 -8.79 -7.26
C ILE A 155 0.67 -9.01 -6.24
N VAL A 156 -0.44 -8.27 -6.36
CA VAL A 156 -1.48 -8.26 -5.31
C VAL A 156 -2.50 -9.40 -5.44
N VAL A 157 -2.81 -9.84 -6.66
CA VAL A 157 -3.83 -10.88 -6.91
C VAL A 157 -3.48 -12.22 -6.24
N PRO A 158 -2.23 -12.73 -6.28
CA PRO A 158 -1.91 -13.99 -5.62
C PRO A 158 -2.26 -14.02 -4.12
N LEU A 159 -1.92 -12.94 -3.41
CA LEU A 159 -2.27 -12.81 -1.99
C LEU A 159 -3.78 -12.66 -1.79
N GLY A 160 -4.44 -11.87 -2.64
CA GLY A 160 -5.88 -11.68 -2.58
C GLY A 160 -6.66 -12.97 -2.77
N VAL A 161 -6.28 -13.79 -3.76
CA VAL A 161 -6.87 -15.11 -4.02
C VAL A 161 -6.69 -16.01 -2.81
N TRP A 162 -5.46 -16.12 -2.30
CA TRP A 162 -5.15 -17.00 -1.18
C TRP A 162 -5.92 -16.62 0.10
N LEU A 163 -6.04 -15.32 0.37
CA LEU A 163 -6.81 -14.81 1.50
C LEU A 163 -8.30 -15.12 1.33
N LEU A 164 -8.89 -14.80 0.17
CA LEU A 164 -10.33 -15.00 -0.06
C LEU A 164 -10.73 -16.47 -0.15
N ILE A 165 -9.83 -17.38 -0.54
CA ILE A 165 -10.10 -18.83 -0.47
C ILE A 165 -10.42 -19.23 0.97
N SER A 166 -9.70 -18.70 1.95
CA SER A 166 -9.93 -19.01 3.37
C SER A 166 -11.30 -18.51 3.82
N PHE A 167 -11.66 -17.27 3.48
CA PHE A 167 -12.99 -16.70 3.78
C PHE A 167 -14.13 -17.49 3.13
N PHE A 168 -14.00 -17.82 1.84
CA PHE A 168 -15.06 -18.56 1.15
C PHE A 168 -15.20 -20.00 1.64
N ARG A 169 -14.12 -20.62 2.16
CA ARG A 169 -14.18 -21.96 2.77
C ARG A 169 -14.83 -21.94 4.16
N GLU A 170 -14.77 -20.83 4.88
CA GLU A 170 -15.46 -20.68 6.17
C GLU A 170 -16.98 -20.58 6.03
N ILE A 171 -17.47 -20.05 4.90
CA ILE A 171 -18.91 -20.01 4.61
C ILE A 171 -19.40 -21.43 4.34
N PRO A 172 -20.35 -21.96 5.13
CA PRO A 172 -20.88 -23.32 4.96
C PRO A 172 -21.45 -23.51 3.54
N ARG A 173 -21.29 -24.70 2.97
CA ARG A 173 -21.76 -24.99 1.59
C ARG A 173 -23.28 -25.03 1.49
N GLU A 174 -23.93 -25.31 2.61
CA GLU A 174 -25.38 -25.34 2.80
C GLU A 174 -26.02 -23.98 2.45
N ILE A 175 -25.26 -22.88 2.58
CA ILE A 175 -25.71 -21.54 2.18
C ILE A 175 -25.85 -21.42 0.66
N ASP A 176 -24.89 -21.97 -0.10
CA ASP A 176 -24.96 -22.02 -1.56
C ASP A 176 -26.09 -22.95 -2.02
N GLU A 177 -26.25 -24.11 -1.35
CA GLU A 177 -27.31 -25.08 -1.65
C GLU A 177 -28.71 -24.52 -1.41
N ALA A 178 -28.92 -23.78 -0.32
CA ALA A 178 -30.17 -23.07 -0.06
C ALA A 178 -30.50 -22.07 -1.18
N ALA A 179 -29.51 -21.30 -1.66
CA ALA A 179 -29.70 -20.38 -2.78
C ALA A 179 -30.08 -21.11 -4.08
N TYR A 180 -29.51 -22.30 -4.32
CA TYR A 180 -29.88 -23.12 -5.48
C TYR A 180 -31.32 -23.65 -5.39
N VAL A 181 -31.79 -24.00 -4.18
CA VAL A 181 -33.19 -24.39 -3.94
C VAL A 181 -34.14 -23.22 -4.23
N ASP A 182 -33.73 -21.99 -3.92
CA ASP A 182 -34.46 -20.75 -4.27
C ASP A 182 -34.36 -20.38 -5.76
N GLY A 183 -33.74 -21.22 -6.59
CA GLY A 183 -33.62 -21.04 -8.04
C GLY A 183 -32.48 -20.12 -8.48
N ALA A 184 -31.56 -19.76 -7.58
CA ALA A 184 -30.40 -18.97 -7.95
C ALA A 184 -29.42 -19.78 -8.81
N THR A 185 -28.90 -19.16 -9.86
CA THR A 185 -27.75 -19.68 -10.61
C THR A 185 -26.45 -19.57 -9.78
N PRO A 186 -25.40 -20.33 -10.11
CA PRO A 186 -24.07 -20.19 -9.51
C PRO A 186 -23.55 -18.75 -9.41
N PHE A 187 -23.78 -17.95 -10.45
CA PHE A 187 -23.37 -16.56 -10.51
C PHE A 187 -24.22 -15.69 -9.56
N GLN A 188 -25.52 -15.93 -9.49
CA GLN A 188 -26.41 -15.25 -8.55
C GLN A 188 -26.08 -15.60 -7.09
N ALA A 189 -25.86 -16.88 -6.78
CA ALA A 189 -25.44 -17.32 -5.44
C ALA A 189 -24.13 -16.62 -5.02
N PHE A 190 -23.17 -16.51 -5.94
CA PHE A 190 -21.94 -15.76 -5.69
C PHE A 190 -22.21 -14.29 -5.36
N PHE A 191 -22.86 -13.54 -6.25
CA PHE A 191 -23.01 -12.08 -6.10
C PHE A 191 -23.99 -11.67 -4.99
N TYR A 192 -25.08 -12.42 -4.80
CA TYR A 192 -26.15 -12.03 -3.88
C TYR A 192 -26.02 -12.66 -2.48
N VAL A 193 -25.26 -13.76 -2.34
CA VAL A 193 -25.17 -14.48 -1.06
C VAL A 193 -23.74 -14.54 -0.55
N VAL A 194 -22.83 -15.15 -1.30
CA VAL A 194 -21.46 -15.42 -0.80
C VAL A 194 -20.60 -14.16 -0.72
N LEU A 195 -20.70 -13.27 -1.72
CA LEU A 195 -19.91 -12.05 -1.81
C LEU A 195 -20.24 -11.06 -0.66
N PRO A 196 -21.52 -10.76 -0.32
CA PRO A 196 -21.86 -9.93 0.83
C PRO A 196 -21.42 -10.51 2.18
N LEU A 197 -21.56 -11.83 2.37
CA LEU A 197 -21.09 -12.51 3.59
C LEU A 197 -19.56 -12.43 3.75
N SER A 198 -18.84 -12.31 2.64
CA SER A 198 -17.38 -12.18 2.59
C SER A 198 -16.88 -10.74 2.65
N ALA A 199 -17.76 -9.76 2.90
CA ALA A 199 -17.39 -8.33 2.92
C ALA A 199 -16.16 -7.99 3.78
N PRO A 200 -15.94 -8.58 4.99
CA PRO A 200 -14.71 -8.34 5.75
C PRO A 200 -13.44 -8.80 5.02
N GLY A 201 -13.51 -9.96 4.34
CA GLY A 201 -12.40 -10.49 3.55
C GLY A 201 -12.11 -9.65 2.32
N LEU A 202 -13.15 -9.23 1.59
CA LEU A 202 -13.02 -8.34 0.44
C LEU A 202 -12.39 -7.00 0.82
N ALA A 203 -12.83 -6.42 1.95
CA ALA A 203 -12.25 -5.18 2.46
C ALA A 203 -10.78 -5.36 2.87
N ALA A 204 -10.42 -6.49 3.47
CA ALA A 204 -9.02 -6.80 3.78
C ALA A 204 -8.15 -6.89 2.52
N VAL A 205 -8.60 -7.59 1.46
CA VAL A 205 -7.88 -7.66 0.18
C VAL A 205 -7.75 -6.28 -0.47
N ALA A 206 -8.83 -5.50 -0.51
CA ALA A 206 -8.82 -4.17 -1.12
C ALA A 206 -7.82 -3.25 -0.43
N VAL A 207 -7.83 -3.22 0.91
CA VAL A 207 -6.89 -2.43 1.72
C VAL A 207 -5.45 -2.90 1.50
N LEU A 208 -5.19 -4.20 1.60
CA LEU A 208 -3.82 -4.72 1.44
C LEU A 208 -3.28 -4.45 0.05
N SER A 209 -4.13 -4.55 -0.97
CA SER A 209 -3.80 -4.22 -2.36
C SER A 209 -3.51 -2.73 -2.52
N LEU A 210 -4.30 -1.87 -1.88
CA LEU A 210 -4.09 -0.42 -1.87
C LEU A 210 -2.75 -0.05 -1.21
N ILE A 211 -2.48 -0.59 -0.02
CA ILE A 211 -1.23 -0.33 0.72
C ILE A 211 -0.01 -0.80 -0.09
N GLN A 212 -0.07 -2.00 -0.67
CA GLN A 212 1.02 -2.51 -1.50
C GLN A 212 1.24 -1.65 -2.76
N SER A 213 0.16 -1.32 -3.48
CA SER A 213 0.26 -0.45 -4.66
C SER A 213 0.72 0.97 -4.32
N TRP A 214 0.38 1.47 -3.13
CA TRP A 214 0.74 2.83 -2.71
C TRP A 214 2.24 2.98 -2.44
N GLY A 215 2.83 1.94 -1.83
CA GLY A 215 4.26 1.89 -1.51
C GLY A 215 5.14 1.33 -2.63
N GLU A 216 4.57 0.95 -3.78
CA GLU A 216 5.32 0.38 -4.88
C GLU A 216 6.22 1.46 -5.53
N PHE A 217 7.51 1.19 -5.54
CA PHE A 217 8.54 2.08 -6.07
C PHE A 217 9.23 1.51 -7.31
N LEU A 218 9.55 0.22 -7.32
CA LEU A 218 10.49 -0.34 -8.29
C LEU A 218 9.87 -0.42 -9.69
N LEU A 219 8.65 -0.93 -9.81
CA LEU A 219 7.95 -1.02 -11.08
C LEU A 219 7.57 0.37 -11.58
N ALA A 220 7.15 1.26 -10.69
CA ALA A 220 6.92 2.65 -11.05
C ALA A 220 8.19 3.30 -11.63
N LEU A 221 9.37 3.03 -11.06
CA LEU A 221 10.65 3.58 -11.51
C LEU A 221 11.01 3.09 -12.90
N VAL A 222 10.77 1.80 -13.18
CA VAL A 222 11.15 1.17 -14.45
C VAL A 222 10.14 1.48 -15.56
N LEU A 223 8.86 1.63 -15.24
CA LEU A 223 7.77 1.72 -16.23
C LEU A 223 7.32 3.15 -16.55
N THR A 224 7.83 4.16 -15.83
CA THR A 224 7.42 5.56 -16.02
C THR A 224 8.62 6.51 -16.12
N ASN A 225 8.50 7.48 -17.02
CA ASN A 225 9.59 8.40 -17.35
C ASN A 225 9.27 9.86 -17.02
N ASP A 226 7.98 10.22 -16.88
CA ASP A 226 7.57 11.59 -16.58
C ASP A 226 6.37 11.67 -15.61
N ALA A 227 5.99 12.90 -15.26
CA ALA A 227 4.93 13.20 -14.29
C ALA A 227 3.53 12.70 -14.69
N ARG A 228 3.31 12.25 -15.94
CA ARG A 228 2.00 11.75 -16.39
C ARG A 228 1.57 10.50 -15.64
N ALA A 229 2.52 9.61 -15.31
CA ALA A 229 2.24 8.35 -14.64
C ALA A 229 3.07 8.10 -13.38
N GLN A 230 4.12 8.87 -13.11
CA GLN A 230 4.94 8.71 -11.90
C GLN A 230 4.10 8.87 -10.62
N THR A 231 4.36 7.98 -9.65
CA THR A 231 3.68 7.90 -8.36
C THR A 231 4.46 8.64 -7.26
N LEU A 232 3.84 8.81 -6.09
CA LEU A 232 4.46 9.45 -4.93
C LEU A 232 5.81 8.83 -4.50
N PRO A 233 6.00 7.50 -4.46
CA PRO A 233 7.31 6.93 -4.15
C PRO A 233 8.42 7.42 -5.10
N ILE A 234 8.13 7.55 -6.41
CA ILE A 234 9.09 8.10 -7.39
C ILE A 234 9.36 9.57 -7.12
N PHE A 235 8.32 10.33 -6.82
CA PHE A 235 8.45 11.74 -6.47
C PHE A 235 9.35 11.95 -5.25
N LEU A 236 9.19 11.13 -4.19
CA LEU A 236 10.06 11.16 -3.02
C LEU A 236 11.51 10.79 -3.37
N GLY A 237 11.70 9.80 -4.24
CA GLY A 237 13.02 9.36 -4.69
C GLY A 237 13.85 10.47 -5.35
N ARG A 238 13.22 11.51 -5.92
CA ARG A 238 13.93 12.64 -6.55
C ARG A 238 14.77 13.47 -5.59
N TYR A 239 14.44 13.47 -4.31
CA TYR A 239 15.20 14.20 -3.28
C TYR A 239 16.42 13.43 -2.76
N ILE A 240 16.64 12.21 -3.28
CA ILE A 240 17.79 11.37 -3.00
C ILE A 240 18.65 11.37 -4.27
N THR A 241 19.78 12.09 -4.22
CA THR A 241 20.74 12.12 -5.33
C THR A 241 21.97 11.27 -4.99
N GLY A 242 22.81 10.97 -5.98
CA GLY A 242 24.04 10.19 -5.76
C GLY A 242 25.07 10.86 -4.84
N TRP A 243 24.93 12.16 -4.57
CA TRP A 243 25.92 12.94 -3.80
C TRP A 243 25.34 13.53 -2.51
N ARG A 244 24.04 13.84 -2.46
CA ARG A 244 23.39 14.46 -1.32
C ARG A 244 21.89 14.10 -1.22
N VAL A 245 21.36 14.17 -0.01
CA VAL A 245 19.92 14.00 0.26
C VAL A 245 19.35 15.33 0.73
N ALA A 246 18.28 15.79 0.08
CA ALA A 246 17.54 16.98 0.48
C ALA A 246 16.53 16.61 1.59
N TRP A 247 17.03 16.40 2.81
CA TRP A 247 16.23 15.88 3.94
C TRP A 247 15.01 16.75 4.28
N GLY A 248 15.11 18.07 4.15
CA GLY A 248 13.98 18.99 4.40
C GLY A 248 12.83 18.75 3.42
N PRO A 249 13.03 18.97 2.10
CA PRO A 249 12.02 18.70 1.08
C PRO A 249 11.52 17.24 1.07
N LEU A 250 12.43 16.27 1.24
CA LEU A 250 12.06 14.85 1.35
C LEU A 250 11.12 14.61 2.53
N SER A 251 11.43 15.17 3.70
CA SER A 251 10.59 15.04 4.89
C SER A 251 9.25 15.74 4.71
N ALA A 252 9.24 16.93 4.12
CA ALA A 252 8.03 17.70 3.86
C ALA A 252 7.10 16.96 2.87
N ALA A 253 7.65 16.41 1.78
CA ALA A 253 6.92 15.57 0.84
C ALA A 253 6.47 14.24 1.49
N GLY A 254 7.29 13.70 2.40
CA GLY A 254 6.98 12.52 3.20
C GLY A 254 5.74 12.69 4.08
N ILE A 255 5.57 13.86 4.73
CA ILE A 255 4.36 14.17 5.52
C ILE A 255 3.12 14.09 4.63
N VAL A 256 3.15 14.77 3.48
CA VAL A 256 2.01 14.80 2.55
C VAL A 256 1.70 13.39 2.02
N THR A 257 2.74 12.59 1.75
CA THR A 257 2.60 11.20 1.28
C THR A 257 2.06 10.26 2.37
N MET A 258 2.35 10.53 3.64
CA MET A 258 1.88 9.72 4.77
C MET A 258 0.40 9.93 5.07
N LEU A 259 -0.16 11.12 4.81
CA LEU A 259 -1.55 11.45 5.14
C LEU A 259 -2.57 10.45 4.53
N PRO A 260 -2.55 10.14 3.21
CA PRO A 260 -3.47 9.15 2.65
C PRO A 260 -3.30 7.76 3.25
N VAL A 261 -2.06 7.33 3.56
CA VAL A 261 -1.79 6.03 4.19
C VAL A 261 -2.46 5.95 5.55
N VAL A 262 -2.38 7.00 6.36
CA VAL A 262 -3.05 7.08 7.66
C VAL A 262 -4.56 7.00 7.48
N VAL A 263 -5.13 7.73 6.52
CA VAL A 263 -6.57 7.68 6.21
C VAL A 263 -6.98 6.26 5.81
N PHE A 264 -6.23 5.61 4.91
CA PHE A 264 -6.50 4.23 4.50
C PHE A 264 -6.39 3.25 5.67
N ALA A 265 -5.37 3.39 6.52
CA ALA A 265 -5.20 2.57 7.71
C ALA A 265 -6.37 2.74 8.71
N LEU A 266 -6.86 3.97 8.92
CA LEU A 266 -8.01 4.24 9.79
C LEU A 266 -9.31 3.66 9.24
N ILE A 267 -9.49 3.67 7.92
CA ILE A 267 -10.63 3.00 7.26
C ILE A 267 -10.47 1.47 7.36
N ALA A 268 -9.24 0.98 7.21
CA ALA A 268 -8.90 -0.42 7.19
C ALA A 268 -9.01 -1.14 8.54
N GLN A 269 -8.66 -0.47 9.65
CA GLN A 269 -8.54 -1.11 10.96
C GLN A 269 -9.80 -1.91 11.36
N ARG A 270 -11.00 -1.39 11.04
CA ARG A 270 -12.27 -2.07 11.35
C ARG A 270 -12.48 -3.37 10.57
N TYR A 271 -11.85 -3.50 9.41
CA TYR A 271 -11.95 -4.67 8.53
C TYR A 271 -10.78 -5.65 8.73
N LEU A 272 -9.56 -5.14 8.90
CA LEU A 272 -8.36 -5.96 9.13
C LEU A 272 -8.41 -6.69 10.47
N ILE A 273 -8.88 -6.04 11.54
CA ILE A 273 -9.00 -6.68 12.86
C ILE A 273 -9.91 -7.90 12.78
N ARG A 274 -11.04 -7.81 12.05
CA ARG A 274 -11.93 -8.96 11.84
C ARG A 274 -11.25 -9.99 10.93
N GLY A 275 -10.69 -9.54 9.81
CA GLY A 275 -10.20 -10.47 8.80
C GLY A 275 -8.98 -11.30 9.19
N LEU A 276 -8.11 -10.78 10.07
CA LEU A 276 -6.96 -11.54 10.59
C LEU A 276 -7.33 -12.47 11.76
N THR A 277 -8.41 -12.17 12.49
CA THR A 277 -8.83 -12.99 13.63
C THR A 277 -9.70 -14.18 13.23
N PHE A 278 -10.50 -14.08 12.16
CA PHE A 278 -11.41 -15.17 11.77
C PHE A 278 -10.68 -16.46 11.36
N GLY A 279 -9.49 -16.37 10.75
CA GLY A 279 -8.67 -17.54 10.43
C GLY A 279 -7.75 -18.05 11.55
N ALA A 280 -7.57 -17.28 12.63
CA ALA A 280 -6.63 -17.59 13.71
C ALA A 280 -7.30 -18.23 14.94
N VAL A 281 -8.62 -18.10 15.09
CA VAL A 281 -9.37 -18.72 16.19
C VAL A 281 -10.00 -20.03 15.71
N LYS A 282 -9.15 -21.04 15.52
CA LYS A 282 -9.55 -22.43 15.74
C LYS A 282 -9.14 -22.80 17.15
N GLY A 283 -10.03 -22.54 18.10
CA GLY A 283 -9.88 -22.87 19.52
C GLY A 283 -11.25 -22.97 20.15
#